data_AF-A0A8D0GI55-F1
#
_entry.id   AF-A0A8D0GI55-F1
#
_cell.length_a   1.000
_cell.length_b   1.000
_cell.length_c   1.000
_cell.angle_alpha   90.00
_cell.angle_beta   90.00
_cell.angle_gamma   90.00
#
_symmetry.space_group_name_H-M   'P 1'
#
loop_
_entity.id
_entity.type
_entity.pdbx_description
1 polymer ?
#
loop_
_entity_poly.entity_id
_entity_poly.type
_entity_poly.pdbx_seq_one_letter_code
_entity_poly.pdbx_strand_id
1 'polypeptide(L)'
;MVTADVGLVSMIRQGILALQLLPSNSSAGIIVITDGVTSIPDVAVCETLLNQLRSSTVACSFVQVGGVYSYDCSFGHVPNVELMKFIAMATFGTYLSTCPELDPSSLTLNAYHKAFLLYSFLRSGESLNLEYYLSQHRLFNEHLVSASSNPALAMRRKKHTEKEVHADLVSILSVRLREGYSIREVNLTKGGSQLEVKLVLLWKHNMRIEYLAVAPWPLDPSKRSTWVEVTMEGSYDILHDISCTMRKPITSLYRTTVIRRFWNTLQSINQTDQMLVHLQSFDTVPEHFTIPESTKNGVPLFYIPPGSTVPVLSLQHSGSDSSHSQFAAYWKPILSMDANFWQRWLHMHRIVIVLEHDTPVPKHLHTPGNNGRYSTIQCRISHSALTSLLRDWSSFVLVEGYSYVKLMPR
;
A
#
# COMPACT_ATOMS: atom_id res chain seq x y z
N MET A 1 5.99 -6.96 31.39
CA MET A 1 4.93 -6.04 30.94
C MET A 1 5.31 -5.50 29.58
N VAL A 2 4.51 -5.74 28.54
CA VAL A 2 4.68 -5.07 27.25
C VAL A 2 4.24 -3.62 27.45
N THR A 3 5.04 -2.64 27.03
CA THR A 3 4.63 -1.22 27.09
C THR A 3 3.36 -1.01 26.26
N ALA A 4 2.44 -0.18 26.73
CA ALA A 4 1.14 0.05 26.05
C ALA A 4 1.33 0.46 24.58
N ASP A 5 2.43 1.15 24.26
CA ASP A 5 2.81 1.60 22.92
C ASP A 5 3.04 0.43 21.94
N VAL A 6 3.60 -0.70 22.40
CA VAL A 6 3.87 -1.87 21.55
C VAL A 6 2.65 -2.79 21.46
N GLY A 7 1.72 -2.68 22.41
CA GLY A 7 0.53 -3.52 22.49
C GLY A 7 -0.31 -3.47 21.21
N LEU A 8 -0.68 -2.27 20.76
CA LEU A 8 -1.53 -2.10 19.56
C LEU A 8 -0.87 -2.65 18.30
N VAL A 9 0.42 -2.34 18.10
CA VAL A 9 1.19 -2.80 16.93
C VAL A 9 1.30 -4.33 16.93
N SER A 10 1.55 -4.95 18.09
CA SER A 10 1.63 -6.39 18.23
C SER A 10 0.29 -7.06 17.92
N MET A 11 -0.82 -6.54 18.46
CA MET A 11 -2.17 -7.05 18.21
C MET A 11 -2.51 -7.02 16.72
N ILE A 12 -2.26 -5.89 16.05
CA ILE A 12 -2.57 -5.77 14.61
C ILE A 12 -1.68 -6.71 13.79
N ARG A 13 -0.39 -6.86 14.11
CA ARG A 13 0.51 -7.81 13.42
C ARG A 13 0.07 -9.26 13.59
N GLN A 14 -0.37 -9.64 14.79
CA GLN A 14 -0.96 -10.96 15.02
C GLN A 14 -2.26 -11.14 14.23
N GLY A 15 -3.10 -10.09 14.14
CA GLY A 15 -4.28 -10.07 13.29
C GLY A 15 -3.95 -10.29 11.81
N ILE A 16 -2.95 -9.59 11.27
CA ILE A 16 -2.48 -9.77 9.89
C ILE A 16 -2.02 -11.22 9.67
N LEU A 17 -1.27 -11.81 10.61
CA LEU A 17 -0.84 -13.20 10.53
C LEU A 17 -2.05 -14.17 10.51
N ALA A 18 -3.06 -13.92 11.35
CA ALA A 18 -4.28 -14.73 11.37
C ALA A 18 -5.06 -14.61 10.05
N LEU A 19 -5.10 -13.42 9.44
CA LEU A 19 -5.75 -13.21 8.14
C LEU A 19 -5.06 -13.95 7.00
N GLN A 20 -3.76 -14.24 7.09
CA GLN A 20 -3.06 -15.05 6.08
C GLN A 20 -3.55 -16.51 6.05
N LEU A 21 -4.27 -16.97 7.09
CA LEU A 21 -4.89 -18.28 7.14
C LEU A 21 -6.25 -18.30 6.44
N LEU A 22 -6.84 -17.15 6.14
CA LEU A 22 -8.12 -17.09 5.45
C LEU A 22 -7.98 -17.41 3.95
N PRO A 23 -9.05 -17.92 3.30
CA PRO A 23 -9.06 -18.12 1.87
C PRO A 23 -8.80 -16.82 1.11
N SER A 24 -8.16 -16.91 -0.06
CA SER A 24 -7.74 -15.75 -0.87
C SER A 24 -8.87 -14.81 -1.31
N ASN A 25 -10.11 -15.31 -1.34
CA ASN A 25 -11.28 -14.56 -1.82
C ASN A 25 -12.17 -14.06 -0.66
N SER A 26 -11.67 -14.11 0.57
CA SER A 26 -12.39 -13.60 1.73
C SER A 26 -12.13 -12.10 1.93
N SER A 27 -13.13 -11.38 2.44
CA SER A 27 -12.95 -10.00 2.89
C SER A 27 -12.13 -10.00 4.19
N ALA A 28 -10.92 -9.49 4.13
CA ALA A 28 -10.04 -9.43 5.28
C ALA A 28 -10.33 -8.18 6.13
N GLY A 29 -10.65 -8.38 7.39
CA GLY A 29 -10.96 -7.29 8.32
C GLY A 29 -10.47 -7.61 9.73
N ILE A 30 -9.96 -6.60 10.43
CA ILE A 30 -9.57 -6.66 11.83
C ILE A 30 -10.51 -5.73 12.60
N ILE A 31 -11.12 -6.24 13.67
CA ILE A 31 -11.93 -5.44 14.59
C ILE A 31 -11.21 -5.42 15.93
N VAL A 32 -10.75 -4.24 16.34
CA VAL A 32 -10.07 -4.02 17.62
C VAL A 32 -11.06 -3.47 18.62
N ILE A 33 -11.29 -4.21 19.70
CA ILE A 33 -12.14 -3.80 20.82
C ILE A 33 -11.23 -3.34 21.93
N THR A 34 -11.29 -2.05 22.31
CA THR A 34 -10.35 -1.43 23.25
C THR A 34 -11.01 -0.32 24.05
N ASP A 35 -10.52 -0.06 25.25
CA ASP A 35 -10.83 1.11 26.06
C ASP A 35 -10.27 2.43 25.46
N GLY A 36 -9.43 2.33 24.44
CA GLY A 36 -8.84 3.45 23.72
C GLY A 36 -7.51 3.94 24.29
N VAL A 37 -7.02 3.34 25.37
CA VAL A 37 -5.73 3.68 26.00
C VAL A 37 -4.61 3.02 25.19
N THR A 38 -4.37 3.57 24.00
CA THR A 38 -3.40 3.05 23.03
C THR A 38 -2.50 4.14 22.51
N SER A 39 -1.28 3.76 22.19
CA SER A 39 -0.30 4.63 21.57
C SER A 39 0.48 3.84 20.51
N ILE A 40 1.22 4.56 19.67
CA ILE A 40 2.17 3.95 18.74
C ILE A 40 3.53 4.60 18.99
N PRO A 41 4.60 3.80 19.10
CA PRO A 41 5.90 4.28 19.55
C PRO A 41 6.54 5.26 18.57
N ASP A 42 6.33 5.08 17.26
CA ASP A 42 6.90 5.94 16.23
C ASP A 42 6.02 6.00 14.97
N VAL A 43 6.09 7.13 14.27
CA VAL A 43 5.49 7.34 12.94
C VAL A 43 6.02 6.30 11.95
N ALA A 44 7.26 5.86 12.13
CA ALA A 44 7.83 4.79 11.33
C ALA A 44 7.05 3.48 11.39
N VAL A 45 6.72 3.08 12.60
CA VAL A 45 5.99 1.85 12.87
C VAL A 45 4.55 2.00 12.39
N CYS A 46 3.95 3.18 12.57
CA CYS A 46 2.62 3.48 12.05
C CYS A 46 2.56 3.36 10.51
N GLU A 47 3.50 3.98 9.80
CA GLU A 47 3.55 3.98 8.34
C GLU A 47 3.75 2.57 7.78
N THR A 48 4.67 1.80 8.37
CA THR A 48 4.89 0.40 7.95
C THR A 48 3.67 -0.47 8.20
N LEU A 49 2.98 -0.29 9.33
CA LEU A 49 1.75 -1.00 9.65
C LEU A 49 0.61 -0.64 8.68
N LEU A 50 0.39 0.65 8.42
CA LEU A 50 -0.62 1.11 7.45
C LEU A 50 -0.33 0.61 6.04
N ASN A 51 0.94 0.63 5.62
CA ASN A 51 1.34 0.09 4.33
C ASN A 51 1.06 -1.41 4.22
N GLN A 52 1.29 -2.18 5.30
CA GLN A 52 0.95 -3.60 5.33
C GLN A 52 -0.55 -3.85 5.26
N LEU A 53 -1.37 -3.09 6.01
CA LEU A 53 -2.82 -3.23 5.98
C LEU A 53 -3.41 -2.86 4.62
N ARG A 54 -2.97 -1.74 4.03
CA ARG A 54 -3.43 -1.28 2.71
C ARG A 54 -3.01 -2.23 1.61
N SER A 55 -1.77 -2.70 1.63
CA SER A 55 -1.25 -3.61 0.61
C SER A 55 -1.99 -4.94 0.62
N SER A 56 -2.38 -5.44 1.81
CA SER A 56 -3.20 -6.65 1.96
C SER A 56 -4.71 -6.39 1.87
N THR A 57 -5.15 -5.17 1.55
CA THR A 57 -6.57 -4.75 1.49
C THR A 57 -7.36 -5.08 2.76
N VAL A 58 -6.72 -4.95 3.93
CA VAL A 58 -7.31 -5.27 5.24
C VAL A 58 -7.95 -4.02 5.84
N ALA A 59 -9.24 -4.09 6.11
CA ALA A 59 -9.94 -3.04 6.87
C ALA A 59 -9.67 -3.18 8.37
N CYS A 60 -9.12 -2.15 9.01
CA CYS A 60 -8.93 -2.12 10.46
C CYS A 60 -10.01 -1.24 11.10
N SER A 61 -10.90 -1.81 11.90
CA SER A 61 -11.98 -1.10 12.57
C SER A 61 -11.79 -1.12 14.07
N PHE A 62 -12.28 -0.09 14.76
CA PHE A 62 -12.14 0.08 16.20
C PHE A 62 -13.50 0.23 16.86
N VAL A 63 -13.71 -0.50 17.94
CA VAL A 63 -14.84 -0.35 18.85
C VAL A 63 -14.30 0.12 20.19
N GLN A 64 -14.62 1.35 20.54
CA GLN A 64 -14.24 1.91 21.84
C GLN A 64 -15.21 1.40 22.90
N VAL A 65 -14.69 0.67 23.89
CA VAL A 65 -15.44 0.17 25.04
C VAL A 65 -15.14 1.06 26.24
N GLY A 66 -16.10 1.89 26.60
CA GLY A 66 -15.96 2.84 27.70
C GLY A 66 -16.53 4.20 27.33
N GLY A 67 -16.87 4.99 28.35
CA GLY A 67 -17.38 6.33 28.15
C GLY A 67 -16.30 7.30 27.65
N VAL A 68 -16.73 8.45 27.18
CA VAL A 68 -15.86 9.62 27.00
C VAL A 68 -15.23 9.94 28.37
N TYR A 69 -13.99 10.42 28.37
CA TYR A 69 -13.31 10.87 29.59
C TYR A 69 -14.23 11.75 30.44
N SER A 70 -14.57 11.28 31.65
CA SER A 70 -15.26 12.07 32.67
C SER A 70 -14.24 12.50 33.72
N TYR A 71 -14.39 13.70 34.26
CA TYR A 71 -13.51 14.23 35.31
C TYR A 71 -13.48 13.33 36.56
N ASP A 72 -14.56 12.58 36.78
CA ASP A 72 -14.71 11.64 37.90
C ASP A 72 -14.03 10.28 37.65
N CYS A 73 -13.48 10.03 36.46
CA CYS A 73 -12.75 8.81 36.12
C CYS A 73 -11.28 8.91 36.57
N SER A 74 -11.04 8.52 37.81
CA SER A 74 -9.78 8.68 38.53
C SER A 74 -8.72 7.63 38.16
N PHE A 75 -8.00 7.76 37.04
CA PHE A 75 -6.67 7.14 36.85
C PHE A 75 -5.75 7.86 35.83
N GLY A 76 -6.17 8.97 35.22
CA GLY A 76 -5.33 9.74 34.29
C GLY A 76 -5.10 9.08 32.93
N HIS A 77 -5.79 7.98 32.62
CA HIS A 77 -5.74 7.34 31.31
C HIS A 77 -6.65 8.06 30.32
N VAL A 78 -6.06 8.73 29.32
CA VAL A 78 -6.80 9.44 28.27
C VAL A 78 -6.84 8.58 27.00
N PRO A 79 -8.03 8.25 26.48
CA PRO A 79 -8.15 7.45 25.26
C PRO A 79 -7.69 8.25 24.04
N ASN A 80 -6.87 7.63 23.18
CA ASN A 80 -6.39 8.24 21.95
C ASN A 80 -7.38 8.01 20.79
N VAL A 81 -8.51 8.70 20.86
CA VAL A 81 -9.61 8.62 19.89
C VAL A 81 -9.15 9.01 18.49
N GLU A 82 -8.30 10.02 18.38
CA GLU A 82 -7.80 10.55 17.12
C GLU A 82 -6.97 9.52 16.35
N LEU A 83 -6.11 8.77 17.06
CA LEU A 83 -5.29 7.74 16.46
C LEU A 83 -6.14 6.57 15.95
N MET A 84 -7.10 6.10 16.76
CA MET A 84 -7.99 5.00 16.38
C MET A 84 -8.84 5.39 15.15
N LYS A 85 -9.40 6.60 15.14
CA LYS A 85 -10.12 7.15 13.99
C LYS A 85 -9.22 7.24 12.76
N PHE A 86 -8.00 7.75 12.92
CA PHE A 86 -7.05 7.86 11.83
C PHE A 86 -6.73 6.51 11.20
N ILE A 87 -6.40 5.48 11.99
CA ILE A 87 -6.10 4.15 11.45
C ILE A 87 -7.33 3.54 10.78
N ALA A 88 -8.51 3.68 11.40
CA ALA A 88 -9.75 3.20 10.81
C ALA A 88 -10.00 3.81 9.43
N MET A 89 -9.97 5.14 9.35
CA MET A 89 -10.20 5.85 8.09
C MET A 89 -9.11 5.56 7.06
N ALA A 90 -7.84 5.50 7.48
CA ALA A 90 -6.69 5.23 6.63
C ALA A 90 -6.65 3.83 6.02
N THR A 91 -7.44 2.88 6.57
CA THR A 91 -7.53 1.48 6.14
C THR A 91 -8.95 1.11 5.69
N PHE A 92 -9.81 2.11 5.44
CA PHE A 92 -11.21 1.91 5.05
C PHE A 92 -12.07 1.14 6.07
N GLY A 93 -11.64 1.03 7.31
CA GLY A 93 -12.47 0.54 8.42
C GLY A 93 -13.40 1.60 8.98
N THR A 94 -13.91 1.33 10.17
CA THR A 94 -14.83 2.20 10.90
C THR A 94 -14.43 2.35 12.37
N TYR A 95 -14.81 3.48 12.95
CA TYR A 95 -14.62 3.76 14.37
C TYR A 95 -16.01 3.92 15.01
N LEU A 96 -16.30 3.11 16.02
CA LEU A 96 -17.55 3.16 16.77
C LEU A 96 -17.27 3.49 18.24
N SER A 97 -17.69 4.67 18.67
CA SER A 97 -17.73 5.07 20.09
C SER A 97 -19.12 4.98 20.71
N THR A 98 -20.15 4.83 19.90
CA THR A 98 -21.54 4.71 20.33
C THR A 98 -22.15 3.47 19.69
N CYS A 99 -23.17 2.92 20.34
CA CYS A 99 -23.96 1.81 19.83
C CYS A 99 -25.10 2.39 18.98
N PRO A 100 -25.00 2.44 17.64
CA PRO A 100 -26.13 2.86 16.81
C PRO A 100 -27.33 1.94 17.02
N GLU A 101 -28.50 2.56 17.16
CA GLU A 101 -29.77 1.85 17.29
C GLU A 101 -30.10 1.10 16.00
N LEU A 102 -30.69 -0.08 16.15
CA LEU A 102 -31.05 -0.95 15.04
C LEU A 102 -32.54 -0.83 14.78
N ASP A 103 -32.91 -0.61 13.52
CA ASP A 103 -34.29 -0.76 13.08
C ASP A 103 -34.56 -2.25 12.79
N PRO A 104 -35.32 -2.95 13.64
CA PRO A 104 -35.57 -4.39 13.50
C PRO A 104 -36.44 -4.73 12.28
N SER A 105 -37.07 -3.74 11.65
CA SER A 105 -37.97 -3.93 10.50
C SER A 105 -37.26 -3.83 9.14
N SER A 106 -36.01 -3.35 9.12
CA SER A 106 -35.28 -3.13 7.87
C SER A 106 -34.62 -4.41 7.34
N LEU A 107 -34.95 -4.81 6.10
CA LEU A 107 -34.30 -5.92 5.38
C LEU A 107 -32.94 -5.53 4.76
N THR A 108 -32.54 -4.26 4.90
CA THR A 108 -31.30 -3.74 4.34
C THR A 108 -30.12 -3.95 5.30
N LEU A 109 -28.89 -3.84 4.80
CA LEU A 109 -27.70 -3.94 5.66
C LEU A 109 -27.78 -2.93 6.81
N ASN A 110 -27.73 -3.44 8.04
CA ASN A 110 -27.69 -2.62 9.25
C ASN A 110 -26.38 -1.82 9.35
N ALA A 111 -26.30 -0.89 10.30
CA ALA A 111 -25.13 -0.04 10.49
C ALA A 111 -23.84 -0.85 10.73
N TYR A 112 -23.90 -1.92 11.52
CA TYR A 112 -22.74 -2.77 11.82
C TYR A 112 -22.27 -3.58 10.60
N HIS A 113 -23.19 -4.11 9.81
CA HIS A 113 -22.90 -4.83 8.58
C HIS A 113 -22.25 -3.89 7.56
N LYS A 114 -22.80 -2.67 7.40
CA LYS A 114 -22.17 -1.65 6.55
C LYS A 114 -20.79 -1.24 7.05
N ALA A 115 -20.60 -1.22 8.37
CA ALA A 115 -19.36 -0.77 8.99
C ALA A 115 -18.23 -1.81 8.96
N PHE A 116 -18.56 -3.10 9.07
CA PHE A 116 -17.56 -4.17 9.22
C PHE A 116 -17.45 -5.13 8.03
N LEU A 117 -18.51 -5.28 7.23
CA LEU A 117 -18.52 -6.24 6.11
C LEU A 117 -18.25 -5.58 4.75
N LEU A 118 -18.48 -4.27 4.61
CA LEU A 118 -18.28 -3.57 3.36
C LEU A 118 -16.89 -2.93 3.30
N TYR A 119 -16.25 -3.04 2.13
CA TYR A 119 -15.02 -2.33 1.80
C TYR A 119 -15.33 -1.30 0.70
N SER A 120 -15.30 0.00 1.05
CA SER A 120 -15.65 1.09 0.13
C SER A 120 -14.50 2.07 -0.04
N PHE A 121 -14.13 2.32 -1.30
CA PHE A 121 -13.20 3.38 -1.68
C PHE A 121 -13.85 4.77 -1.67
N LEU A 122 -15.17 4.84 -1.83
CA LEU A 122 -15.91 6.09 -1.81
C LEU A 122 -16.09 6.53 -0.35
N ARG A 123 -15.61 7.73 -0.05
CA ARG A 123 -15.79 8.36 1.26
C ARG A 123 -16.37 9.76 1.06
N SER A 124 -17.63 9.93 1.44
CA SER A 124 -18.29 11.23 1.45
C SER A 124 -17.54 12.19 2.40
N GLY A 125 -17.51 13.48 2.06
CA GLY A 125 -16.75 14.52 2.78
C GLY A 125 -17.03 14.59 4.28
N GLU A 126 -18.23 14.19 4.73
CA GLU A 126 -18.60 14.10 6.15
C GLU A 126 -17.76 13.08 6.93
N SER A 127 -17.30 12.01 6.29
CA SER A 127 -16.45 10.98 6.90
C SER A 127 -14.96 11.35 6.93
N LEU A 128 -14.54 12.32 6.11
CA LEU A 128 -13.16 12.81 6.03
C LEU A 128 -12.91 14.06 6.88
N ASN A 129 -13.99 14.73 7.31
CA ASN A 129 -13.93 15.83 8.26
C ASN A 129 -13.79 15.28 9.68
N LEU A 130 -12.53 15.17 10.12
CA LEU A 130 -12.19 14.81 11.50
C LEU A 130 -12.79 15.80 12.52
N GLU A 131 -13.15 17.00 12.06
CA GLU A 131 -13.73 18.09 12.85
C GLU A 131 -15.15 17.81 13.37
N TYR A 132 -15.96 17.00 12.68
CA TYR A 132 -17.39 16.87 13.04
C TYR A 132 -17.62 16.04 14.32
N TYR A 133 -16.63 15.26 14.75
CA TYR A 133 -16.71 14.41 15.96
C TYR A 133 -15.96 14.97 17.17
N LEU A 134 -15.39 16.18 17.08
CA LEU A 134 -14.92 16.96 18.24
C LEU A 134 -16.07 17.44 19.14
N SER A 135 -17.30 17.33 18.65
CA SER A 135 -18.53 17.70 19.36
C SER A 135 -18.77 16.89 20.65
N GLN A 136 -18.15 15.71 20.83
CA GLN A 136 -18.22 14.94 22.07
C GLN A 136 -17.20 15.36 23.15
N HIS A 137 -16.21 16.19 22.80
CA HIS A 137 -15.23 16.75 23.75
C HIS A 137 -15.60 18.15 24.25
N ARG A 138 -16.84 18.63 24.03
CA ARG A 138 -17.27 20.00 24.41
C ARG A 138 -16.95 20.39 25.85
N LEU A 139 -16.95 19.45 26.80
CA LEU A 139 -16.78 19.76 28.22
C LEU A 139 -15.36 20.22 28.60
N PHE A 140 -14.30 19.77 27.93
CA PHE A 140 -12.94 20.29 28.16
C PHE A 140 -12.59 21.48 27.28
N ASN A 141 -13.42 21.74 26.28
CA ASN A 141 -13.04 22.47 25.10
C ASN A 141 -13.91 23.71 24.90
N GLU A 142 -14.88 24.06 25.75
CA GLU A 142 -15.67 25.29 25.54
C GLU A 142 -14.81 26.57 25.50
N HIS A 143 -13.71 26.61 26.25
CA HIS A 143 -12.75 27.72 26.21
C HIS A 143 -11.70 27.62 25.07
N LEU A 144 -11.51 26.45 24.47
CA LEU A 144 -10.58 26.20 23.35
C LEU A 144 -11.29 25.97 22.00
N VAL A 145 -12.61 25.79 21.97
CA VAL A 145 -13.47 25.66 20.78
C VAL A 145 -13.67 27.02 20.13
N SER A 146 -13.43 28.11 20.85
CA SER A 146 -13.10 29.41 20.26
C SER A 146 -11.86 29.36 19.32
N ALA A 147 -11.07 28.27 19.36
CA ALA A 147 -9.98 28.03 18.42
C ALA A 147 -10.39 27.32 17.12
N SER A 148 -11.63 26.83 16.95
CA SER A 148 -12.10 26.43 15.61
C SER A 148 -12.28 27.64 14.68
N SER A 149 -12.39 28.85 15.24
CA SER A 149 -12.24 30.12 14.54
C SER A 149 -10.80 30.65 14.46
N ASN A 150 -9.81 29.91 14.98
CA ASN A 150 -8.42 30.33 14.91
C ASN A 150 -7.84 29.99 13.52
N PRO A 151 -7.49 31.00 12.68
CA PRO A 151 -6.92 30.78 11.35
C PRO A 151 -5.55 30.07 11.40
N ALA A 152 -4.93 29.91 12.57
CA ALA A 152 -3.72 29.12 12.76
C ALA A 152 -3.97 27.60 12.74
N LEU A 153 -5.18 27.14 13.12
CA LEU A 153 -5.55 25.72 13.15
C LEU A 153 -6.20 25.24 11.86
N ALA A 154 -6.58 26.16 10.96
CA ALA A 154 -7.13 25.82 9.66
C ALA A 154 -6.14 25.00 8.82
N MET A 155 -6.61 23.92 8.21
CA MET A 155 -5.83 23.14 7.25
C MET A 155 -5.45 24.04 6.07
N ARG A 156 -4.16 24.13 5.76
CA ARG A 156 -3.66 24.87 4.59
C ARG A 156 -3.35 23.90 3.48
N ARG A 157 -3.52 24.36 2.24
CA ARG A 157 -3.22 23.58 1.03
C ARG A 157 -1.99 24.15 0.35
N LYS A 158 -1.11 23.28 -0.11
CA LYS A 158 0.08 23.63 -0.89
C LYS A 158 0.24 22.63 -2.03
N LYS A 159 0.17 23.14 -3.26
CA LYS A 159 0.46 22.36 -4.47
C LYS A 159 1.94 21.93 -4.47
N HIS A 160 2.19 20.65 -4.69
CA HIS A 160 3.53 20.08 -4.72
C HIS A 160 4.04 19.94 -6.16
N THR A 161 3.29 19.23 -7.00
CA THR A 161 3.69 18.89 -8.37
C THR A 161 2.48 18.82 -9.28
N GLU A 162 2.69 19.17 -10.53
CA GLU A 162 1.75 19.00 -11.64
C GLU A 162 2.52 18.44 -12.82
N LYS A 163 1.99 17.39 -13.45
CA LYS A 163 2.63 16.76 -14.61
C LYS A 163 1.60 16.01 -15.45
N GLU A 164 1.93 15.82 -16.72
CA GLU A 164 1.24 14.89 -17.58
C GLU A 164 1.87 13.49 -17.41
N VAL A 165 1.03 12.49 -17.17
CA VAL A 165 1.44 11.08 -17.06
C VAL A 165 0.90 10.35 -18.29
N HIS A 166 1.80 9.72 -19.03
CA HIS A 166 1.47 8.92 -20.22
C HIS A 166 0.87 7.56 -19.83
N ALA A 167 -0.24 7.60 -19.10
CA ALA A 167 -0.98 6.42 -18.72
C ALA A 167 -2.49 6.67 -18.74
N ASP A 168 -3.25 5.59 -18.92
CA ASP A 168 -4.71 5.59 -18.81
C ASP A 168 -5.16 5.98 -17.40
N LEU A 169 -6.21 6.81 -17.33
CA LEU A 169 -6.86 7.23 -16.09
C LEU A 169 -7.26 6.04 -15.23
N VAL A 170 -7.92 5.01 -15.80
CA VAL A 170 -8.42 3.86 -15.02
C VAL A 170 -7.27 3.13 -14.34
N SER A 171 -6.15 3.01 -15.05
CA SER A 171 -4.95 2.38 -14.51
C SER A 171 -4.31 3.22 -13.40
N ILE A 172 -4.21 4.53 -13.56
CA ILE A 172 -3.73 5.45 -12.50
C ILE A 172 -4.62 5.34 -11.25
N LEU A 173 -5.94 5.39 -11.44
CA LEU A 173 -6.89 5.24 -10.35
C LEU A 173 -6.71 3.89 -9.66
N SER A 174 -6.60 2.79 -10.41
CA SER A 174 -6.43 1.45 -9.84
C SER A 174 -5.19 1.35 -8.95
N VAL A 175 -4.07 1.94 -9.38
CA VAL A 175 -2.82 1.94 -8.61
C VAL A 175 -2.98 2.76 -7.33
N ARG A 176 -3.56 3.97 -7.42
CA ARG A 176 -3.76 4.84 -6.25
C ARG A 176 -4.74 4.24 -5.24
N LEU A 177 -5.80 3.58 -5.70
CA LEU A 177 -6.72 2.88 -4.82
C LEU A 177 -6.02 1.74 -4.05
N ARG A 178 -5.15 0.98 -4.71
CA ARG A 178 -4.35 -0.09 -4.06
C ARG A 178 -3.28 0.42 -3.10
N GLU A 179 -2.83 1.67 -3.27
CA GLU A 179 -1.96 2.34 -2.30
C GLU A 179 -2.70 2.87 -1.06
N GLY A 180 -4.04 2.83 -1.07
CA GLY A 180 -4.88 3.28 0.03
C GLY A 180 -5.43 4.70 -0.12
N TYR A 181 -5.44 5.25 -1.33
CA TYR A 181 -6.19 6.47 -1.61
C TYR A 181 -7.70 6.18 -1.62
N SER A 182 -8.48 7.11 -1.07
CA SER A 182 -9.94 7.12 -1.15
C SER A 182 -10.42 8.09 -2.22
N ILE A 183 -11.56 7.80 -2.85
CA ILE A 183 -12.21 8.72 -3.80
C ILE A 183 -13.01 9.71 -2.98
N ARG A 184 -12.65 11.00 -3.10
CA ARG A 184 -13.35 12.11 -2.45
C ARG A 184 -14.48 12.63 -3.35
N GLU A 185 -14.15 12.94 -4.61
CA GLU A 185 -15.07 13.56 -5.57
C GLU A 185 -14.75 13.07 -6.99
N VAL A 186 -15.79 12.96 -7.81
CA VAL A 186 -15.71 12.70 -9.24
C VAL A 186 -16.58 13.75 -9.93
N ASN A 187 -15.97 14.58 -10.77
CA ASN A 187 -16.63 15.70 -11.42
C ASN A 187 -16.40 15.66 -12.94
N LEU A 188 -17.42 16.05 -13.70
CA LEU A 188 -17.30 16.32 -15.12
C LEU A 188 -17.13 17.83 -15.32
N THR A 189 -15.99 18.26 -15.85
CA THR A 189 -15.68 19.68 -16.08
C THR A 189 -15.67 20.02 -17.56
N LYS A 190 -15.52 21.32 -17.86
CA LYS A 190 -15.51 21.88 -19.24
C LYS A 190 -16.67 21.38 -20.10
N GLY A 191 -17.90 21.53 -19.58
CA GLY A 191 -19.12 21.14 -20.30
C GLY A 191 -19.26 19.63 -20.55
N GLY A 192 -18.59 18.78 -19.75
CA GLY A 192 -18.62 17.32 -19.88
C GLY A 192 -17.53 16.73 -20.77
N SER A 193 -16.53 17.53 -21.17
CA SER A 193 -15.41 17.07 -22.01
C SER A 193 -14.21 16.55 -21.23
N GLN A 194 -14.17 16.75 -19.91
CA GLN A 194 -13.10 16.27 -19.04
C GLN A 194 -13.66 15.62 -17.78
N LEU A 195 -13.07 14.51 -17.38
CA LEU A 195 -13.35 13.82 -16.14
C LEU A 195 -12.25 14.13 -15.13
N GLU A 196 -12.64 14.67 -13.98
CA GLU A 196 -11.76 14.99 -12.86
C GLU A 196 -12.07 14.07 -11.68
N VAL A 197 -11.07 13.32 -11.21
CA VAL A 197 -11.19 12.44 -10.05
C VAL A 197 -10.24 12.91 -8.97
N LYS A 198 -10.79 13.29 -7.82
CA LYS A 198 -10.03 13.70 -6.64
C LYS A 198 -9.89 12.52 -5.68
N LEU A 199 -8.64 12.13 -5.46
CA LEU A 199 -8.25 11.09 -4.53
C LEU A 199 -7.59 11.70 -3.30
N VAL A 200 -7.76 11.07 -2.14
CA VAL A 200 -7.19 11.51 -0.86
C VAL A 200 -6.56 10.35 -0.11
N LEU A 201 -5.30 10.53 0.28
CA LEU A 201 -4.56 9.66 1.17
C LEU A 201 -4.39 10.34 2.54
N LEU A 202 -4.88 9.68 3.59
CA LEU A 202 -4.61 10.07 4.98
C LEU A 202 -3.20 9.60 5.36
N TRP A 203 -2.26 10.54 5.45
CA TRP A 203 -0.86 10.21 5.72
C TRP A 203 -0.53 10.24 7.21
N LYS A 204 -1.03 11.25 7.93
CA LYS A 204 -0.94 11.39 9.38
C LYS A 204 -2.20 12.11 9.88
N HIS A 205 -2.46 12.06 11.18
CA HIS A 205 -3.42 12.94 11.81
C HIS A 205 -3.22 14.40 11.34
N ASN A 206 -4.29 15.05 10.89
CA ASN A 206 -4.32 16.40 10.31
C ASN A 206 -3.35 16.66 9.14
N MET A 207 -2.96 15.61 8.41
CA MET A 207 -2.17 15.72 7.18
C MET A 207 -2.66 14.73 6.12
N ARG A 208 -3.07 15.26 4.97
CA ARG A 208 -3.55 14.48 3.84
C ARG A 208 -2.82 14.87 2.55
N ILE A 209 -2.69 13.89 1.67
CA ILE A 209 -2.16 14.08 0.32
C ILE A 209 -3.33 13.91 -0.64
N GLU A 210 -3.61 14.95 -1.39
CA GLU A 210 -4.62 14.94 -2.44
C GLU A 210 -3.94 14.66 -3.78
N TYR A 211 -4.55 13.79 -4.56
CA TYR A 211 -4.11 13.43 -5.91
C TYR A 211 -5.28 13.65 -6.86
N LEU A 212 -5.16 14.64 -7.73
CA LEU A 212 -6.16 14.97 -8.73
C LEU A 212 -5.71 14.36 -10.06
N ALA A 213 -6.56 13.51 -10.65
CA ALA A 213 -6.34 12.93 -11.96
C ALA A 213 -7.40 13.46 -12.93
N VAL A 214 -6.96 13.98 -14.07
CA VAL A 214 -7.82 14.60 -15.08
C VAL A 214 -7.53 13.99 -16.44
N ALA A 215 -8.58 13.53 -17.12
CA ALA A 215 -8.49 12.95 -18.45
C ALA A 215 -9.62 13.45 -19.36
N PRO A 216 -9.45 13.40 -20.69
CA PRO A 216 -10.55 13.69 -21.61
C PRO A 216 -11.70 12.68 -21.41
N TRP A 217 -12.93 13.18 -21.53
CA TRP A 217 -14.15 12.38 -21.46
C TRP A 217 -14.95 12.51 -22.77
N PRO A 218 -15.46 11.41 -23.35
CA PRO A 218 -15.33 10.01 -22.92
C PRO A 218 -13.90 9.47 -22.97
N LEU A 219 -13.63 8.42 -22.18
CA LEU A 219 -12.32 7.78 -22.15
C LEU A 219 -12.06 7.04 -23.47
N ASP A 220 -10.94 7.36 -24.11
CA ASP A 220 -10.48 6.72 -25.34
C ASP A 220 -9.25 5.86 -25.03
N PRO A 221 -9.30 4.52 -25.21
CA PRO A 221 -8.19 3.63 -24.89
C PRO A 221 -6.93 3.89 -25.73
N SER A 222 -7.06 4.61 -26.86
CA SER A 222 -5.93 5.00 -27.69
C SER A 222 -5.17 6.22 -27.15
N LYS A 223 -5.81 7.04 -26.29
CA LYS A 223 -5.23 8.27 -25.73
C LYS A 223 -4.82 8.06 -24.28
N ARG A 224 -3.57 7.63 -24.09
CA ARG A 224 -2.98 7.39 -22.76
C ARG A 224 -2.30 8.63 -22.21
N SER A 225 -3.08 9.67 -21.97
CA SER A 225 -2.58 10.85 -21.28
C SER A 225 -3.57 11.25 -20.19
N THR A 226 -3.04 11.34 -18.98
CA THR A 226 -3.76 11.81 -17.80
C THR A 226 -2.93 12.91 -17.16
N TRP A 227 -3.54 14.06 -16.97
CA TRP A 227 -2.94 15.14 -16.21
C TRP A 227 -3.12 14.88 -14.72
N VAL A 228 -2.05 15.05 -13.96
CA VAL A 228 -1.99 14.72 -12.53
C VAL A 228 -1.48 15.92 -11.74
N GLU A 229 -2.17 16.23 -10.66
CA GLU A 229 -1.74 17.18 -9.64
C GLU A 229 -1.68 16.53 -8.27
N VAL A 230 -0.59 16.78 -7.54
CA VAL A 230 -0.41 16.37 -6.15
C VAL A 230 -0.41 17.61 -5.25
N THR A 231 -1.35 17.65 -4.32
CA THR A 231 -1.52 18.76 -3.37
C THR A 231 -1.44 18.23 -1.94
N MET A 232 -0.68 18.94 -1.11
CA MET A 232 -0.47 18.60 0.29
C MET A 232 -1.39 19.47 1.14
N GLU A 233 -2.09 18.87 2.09
CA GLU A 233 -2.98 19.60 2.97
C GLU A 233 -2.77 19.21 4.43
N GLY A 234 -2.56 20.20 5.30
CA GLY A 234 -2.41 19.95 6.73
C GLY A 234 -2.18 21.20 7.56
N SER A 235 -1.84 20.99 8.83
CA SER A 235 -1.56 22.09 9.77
C SER A 235 -0.39 22.99 9.31
N TYR A 236 -0.44 24.26 9.70
CA TYR A 236 0.61 25.23 9.37
C TYR A 236 2.00 24.76 9.80
N ASP A 237 2.15 24.21 11.01
CA ASP A 237 3.45 23.81 11.56
C ASP A 237 4.14 22.74 10.70
N ILE A 238 3.38 21.73 10.29
CA ILE A 238 3.90 20.64 9.44
C ILE A 238 4.26 21.18 8.04
N LEU A 239 3.40 22.01 7.44
CA LEU A 239 3.65 22.57 6.11
C LEU A 239 4.80 23.57 6.10
N HIS A 240 4.94 24.37 7.16
CA HIS A 240 6.08 25.25 7.37
C HIS A 240 7.36 24.43 7.46
N ASP A 241 7.37 23.37 8.28
CA ASP A 241 8.49 22.46 8.40
C ASP A 241 8.91 21.85 7.07
N ILE A 242 7.95 21.33 6.29
CA ILE A 242 8.20 20.77 4.96
C ILE A 242 8.75 21.84 4.00
N SER A 243 8.26 23.07 4.09
CA SER A 243 8.62 24.16 3.16
C SER A 243 9.93 24.85 3.50
N CYS A 244 10.31 24.89 4.78
CA CYS A 244 11.39 25.75 5.28
C CYS A 244 12.62 24.98 5.77
N THR A 245 12.69 23.66 5.57
CA THR A 245 13.86 22.81 5.94
C THR A 245 15.20 23.37 5.46
N MET A 246 15.24 24.02 4.29
CA MET A 246 16.48 24.60 3.73
C MET A 246 16.94 25.89 4.42
N ARG A 247 16.06 26.58 5.16
CA ARG A 247 16.36 27.88 5.79
C ARG A 247 16.71 27.78 7.27
N LYS A 248 16.20 26.77 7.97
CA LYS A 248 16.50 26.53 9.39
C LYS A 248 16.55 25.02 9.67
N PRO A 249 17.69 24.48 10.16
CA PRO A 249 17.76 23.10 10.57
C PRO A 249 16.86 22.88 11.79
N ILE A 250 16.06 21.82 11.75
CA ILE A 250 15.13 21.47 12.83
C ILE A 250 15.91 20.71 13.90
N THR A 251 15.83 21.18 15.15
CA THR A 251 16.56 20.61 16.29
C THR A 251 15.99 19.27 16.75
N SER A 252 14.69 19.05 16.58
CA SER A 252 14.02 17.82 17.00
C SER A 252 14.25 16.67 16.00
N LEU A 253 14.87 15.59 16.48
CA LEU A 253 15.11 14.37 15.70
C LEU A 253 13.79 13.74 15.19
N TYR A 254 12.74 13.77 16.01
CA TYR A 254 11.42 13.27 15.64
C TYR A 254 10.85 14.05 14.45
N ARG A 255 10.82 15.38 14.52
CA ARG A 255 10.30 16.24 13.42
C ARG A 255 11.09 16.02 12.13
N THR A 256 12.42 15.96 12.22
CA THR A 256 13.28 15.68 11.06
C THR A 256 12.97 14.32 10.43
N THR A 257 12.71 13.29 11.24
CA THR A 257 12.36 11.95 10.75
C THR A 257 10.98 11.92 10.07
N VAL A 258 9.99 12.60 10.64
CA VAL A 258 8.64 12.76 10.06
C VAL A 258 8.72 13.43 8.68
N ILE A 259 9.49 14.52 8.56
CA ILE A 259 9.63 15.25 7.29
C ILE A 259 10.35 14.40 6.24
N ARG A 260 11.43 13.69 6.63
CA ARG A 260 12.13 12.79 5.71
C ARG A 260 11.19 11.72 5.15
N ARG A 261 10.35 11.11 6.00
CA ARG A 261 9.36 10.12 5.58
C ARG A 261 8.28 10.68 4.67
N PHE A 262 7.85 11.91 4.95
CA PHE A 262 6.91 12.61 4.07
C PHE A 262 7.49 12.80 2.67
N TRP A 263 8.75 13.26 2.56
CA TRP A 263 9.43 13.37 1.27
C TRP A 263 9.62 12.03 0.57
N ASN A 264 9.94 10.97 1.31
CA ASN A 264 10.00 9.61 0.76
C ASN A 264 8.63 9.17 0.21
N THR A 265 7.54 9.54 0.86
CA THR A 265 6.17 9.27 0.37
C THR A 265 5.93 9.97 -0.97
N LEU A 266 6.25 11.26 -1.08
CA LEU A 266 6.11 12.02 -2.33
C LEU A 266 7.01 11.45 -3.45
N GLN A 267 8.23 11.02 -3.12
CA GLN A 267 9.12 10.36 -4.07
C GLN A 267 8.54 9.00 -4.52
N SER A 268 7.95 8.23 -3.62
CA SER A 268 7.31 6.95 -3.93
C SER A 268 6.11 7.12 -4.87
N ILE A 269 5.32 8.19 -4.72
CA ILE A 269 4.22 8.52 -5.64
C ILE A 269 4.76 8.69 -7.07
N ASN A 270 5.86 9.44 -7.23
CA ASN A 270 6.50 9.68 -8.52
C ASN A 270 7.10 8.41 -9.13
N GLN A 271 7.80 7.60 -8.34
CA GLN A 271 8.34 6.31 -8.79
C GLN A 271 7.23 5.36 -9.24
N THR A 272 6.09 5.40 -8.55
CA THR A 272 4.94 4.57 -8.89
C THR A 272 4.30 4.97 -10.22
N ASP A 273 4.18 6.27 -10.50
CA ASP A 273 3.72 6.75 -11.81
C ASP A 273 4.71 6.35 -12.92
N GLN A 274 6.02 6.51 -12.69
CA GLN A 274 7.04 6.14 -13.67
C GLN A 274 7.00 4.65 -13.99
N MET A 275 6.84 3.81 -12.97
CA MET A 275 6.70 2.37 -13.18
C MET A 275 5.40 2.02 -13.92
N LEU A 276 4.31 2.72 -13.65
CA LEU A 276 3.06 2.51 -14.39
C LEU A 276 3.21 2.86 -15.87
N VAL A 277 3.84 4.01 -16.18
CA VAL A 277 4.15 4.41 -17.57
C VAL A 277 5.05 3.37 -18.24
N HIS A 278 6.07 2.89 -17.52
CA HIS A 278 6.94 1.82 -17.99
C HIS A 278 6.15 0.56 -18.36
N LEU A 279 5.30 0.06 -17.46
CA LEU A 279 4.46 -1.11 -17.73
C LEU A 279 3.51 -0.90 -18.91
N GLN A 280 2.89 0.28 -19.02
CA GLN A 280 1.97 0.58 -20.13
C GLN A 280 2.66 0.83 -21.47
N SER A 281 3.97 1.06 -21.50
CA SER A 281 4.72 1.13 -22.75
C SER A 281 4.95 -0.24 -23.41
N PHE A 282 4.55 -1.34 -22.75
CA PHE A 282 4.76 -2.71 -23.24
C PHE A 282 4.21 -2.93 -24.64
N ASP A 283 2.97 -2.49 -24.90
CA ASP A 283 2.26 -2.78 -26.14
C ASP A 283 2.43 -1.69 -27.21
N THR A 284 3.09 -0.58 -26.86
CA THR A 284 3.37 0.51 -27.80
C THR A 284 4.66 0.30 -28.59
N VAL A 285 5.61 -0.44 -28.02
CA VAL A 285 6.97 -0.62 -28.57
C VAL A 285 7.20 -2.12 -28.85
N PRO A 286 7.31 -2.52 -30.14
CA PRO A 286 7.51 -3.92 -30.54
C PRO A 286 8.70 -4.60 -29.87
N GLU A 287 9.76 -3.85 -29.59
CA GLU A 287 11.00 -4.32 -28.98
C GLU A 287 10.82 -4.78 -27.52
N HIS A 288 9.67 -4.48 -26.88
CA HIS A 288 9.37 -4.93 -25.51
C HIS A 288 8.80 -6.36 -25.46
N PHE A 289 8.16 -6.83 -26.53
CA PHE A 289 7.48 -8.13 -26.59
C PHE A 289 7.98 -9.08 -27.69
N THR A 290 8.83 -8.61 -28.58
CA THR A 290 9.52 -9.47 -29.56
C THR A 290 10.66 -10.22 -28.88
N ILE A 291 10.48 -11.53 -28.71
CA ILE A 291 11.43 -12.39 -27.98
C ILE A 291 12.72 -12.54 -28.82
N PRO A 292 13.89 -12.11 -28.29
CA PRO A 292 15.16 -12.28 -29.00
C PRO A 292 15.51 -13.75 -29.20
N GLU A 293 16.10 -14.08 -30.35
CA GLU A 293 16.46 -15.47 -30.68
C GLU A 293 17.44 -16.09 -29.69
N SER A 294 18.31 -15.27 -29.08
CA SER A 294 19.23 -15.67 -28.01
C SER A 294 18.53 -16.31 -26.81
N THR A 295 17.26 -15.99 -26.57
CA THR A 295 16.47 -16.48 -25.43
C THR A 295 15.50 -17.62 -25.81
N LYS A 296 15.31 -17.91 -27.10
CA LYS A 296 14.27 -18.82 -27.62
C LYS A 296 14.43 -20.30 -27.23
N ASN A 297 15.53 -20.69 -26.59
CA ASN A 297 15.79 -22.08 -26.18
C ASN A 297 15.97 -22.25 -24.65
N GLY A 298 15.31 -21.40 -23.87
CA GLY A 298 15.36 -21.47 -22.40
C GLY A 298 16.64 -20.91 -21.78
N VAL A 299 17.44 -20.18 -22.57
CA VAL A 299 18.59 -19.41 -22.07
C VAL A 299 18.06 -18.22 -21.27
N PRO A 300 18.47 -18.05 -20.01
CA PRO A 300 17.98 -16.95 -19.18
C PRO A 300 18.51 -15.60 -19.66
N LEU A 301 17.66 -14.58 -19.70
CA LEU A 301 18.04 -13.21 -20.09
C LEU A 301 19.02 -12.57 -19.09
N PHE A 302 18.78 -12.80 -17.80
CA PHE A 302 19.61 -12.33 -16.70
C PHE A 302 20.08 -13.48 -15.81
N TYR A 303 21.21 -13.30 -15.15
CA TYR A 303 21.66 -14.12 -14.03
C TYR A 303 21.95 -13.23 -12.82
N ILE A 304 21.82 -13.80 -11.62
CA ILE A 304 22.13 -13.12 -10.36
C ILE A 304 23.43 -13.73 -9.83
N PRO A 305 24.54 -12.98 -9.78
CA PRO A 305 25.80 -13.48 -9.26
C PRO A 305 25.68 -13.94 -7.80
N PRO A 306 26.38 -15.00 -7.38
CA PRO A 306 26.35 -15.44 -5.99
C PRO A 306 26.85 -14.34 -5.06
N GLY A 307 26.02 -13.94 -4.08
CA GLY A 307 26.30 -12.84 -3.15
C GLY A 307 25.86 -11.45 -3.62
N SER A 308 25.29 -11.33 -4.82
CA SER A 308 24.66 -10.11 -5.33
C SER A 308 23.14 -10.26 -5.36
N THR A 309 22.41 -9.17 -5.22
CA THR A 309 20.96 -9.09 -5.49
C THR A 309 20.66 -8.42 -6.83
N VAL A 310 21.69 -7.97 -7.55
CA VAL A 310 21.55 -7.20 -8.78
C VAL A 310 21.63 -8.13 -10.00
N PRO A 311 20.60 -8.16 -10.86
CA PRO A 311 20.62 -8.97 -12.06
C PRO A 311 21.57 -8.39 -13.13
N VAL A 312 22.35 -9.26 -13.74
CA VAL A 312 23.30 -8.94 -14.82
C VAL A 312 22.87 -9.69 -16.08
N LEU A 313 23.03 -9.06 -17.25
CA LEU A 313 22.71 -9.68 -18.53
C LEU A 313 23.60 -10.90 -18.78
N SER A 314 22.98 -12.03 -19.12
CA SER A 314 23.68 -13.31 -19.36
C SER A 314 24.56 -13.28 -20.60
N LEU A 315 24.13 -12.55 -21.63
CA LEU A 315 24.86 -12.39 -22.88
C LEU A 315 25.15 -10.90 -23.10
N GLN A 316 26.38 -10.49 -22.76
CA GLN A 316 26.94 -9.23 -23.27
C GLN A 316 27.39 -9.48 -24.71
N HIS A 317 26.48 -9.37 -25.69
CA HIS A 317 26.92 -9.36 -27.09
C HIS A 317 27.76 -8.11 -27.31
N SER A 318 29.04 -8.33 -27.62
CA SER A 318 29.97 -7.31 -28.09
C SER A 318 29.54 -6.84 -29.47
N GLY A 319 28.60 -5.89 -29.50
CA GLY A 319 28.33 -4.99 -30.62
C GLY A 319 27.44 -5.52 -31.74
N SER A 320 26.11 -5.36 -31.63
CA SER A 320 25.22 -4.90 -32.73
C SER A 320 23.73 -4.92 -32.39
N ASP A 321 23.29 -5.75 -31.45
CA ASP A 321 21.85 -6.01 -31.28
C ASP A 321 21.17 -5.02 -30.34
N SER A 322 20.88 -3.83 -30.86
CA SER A 322 20.15 -2.76 -30.17
C SER A 322 18.80 -3.25 -29.62
N SER A 323 18.10 -4.13 -30.34
CA SER A 323 16.83 -4.73 -29.94
C SER A 323 16.95 -5.60 -28.68
N HIS A 324 18.00 -6.41 -28.56
CA HIS A 324 18.25 -7.23 -27.37
C HIS A 324 18.52 -6.36 -26.14
N SER A 325 19.28 -5.26 -26.31
CA SER A 325 19.54 -4.30 -25.24
C SER A 325 18.28 -3.56 -24.79
N GLN A 326 17.41 -3.17 -25.74
CA GLN A 326 16.12 -2.53 -25.45
C GLN A 326 15.14 -3.49 -24.75
N PHE A 327 15.04 -4.73 -25.22
CA PHE A 327 14.25 -5.78 -24.55
C PHE A 327 14.72 -6.00 -23.11
N ALA A 328 16.04 -6.14 -22.91
CA ALA A 328 16.63 -6.24 -21.58
C ALA A 328 16.36 -5.01 -20.70
N ALA A 329 16.51 -3.80 -21.25
CA ALA A 329 16.26 -2.56 -20.53
C ALA A 329 14.80 -2.47 -20.05
N TYR A 330 13.86 -3.00 -20.82
CA TYR A 330 12.45 -3.07 -20.43
C TYR A 330 12.20 -4.02 -19.25
N TRP A 331 12.74 -5.24 -19.30
CA TRP A 331 12.45 -6.26 -18.28
C TRP A 331 13.26 -6.10 -16.98
N LYS A 332 14.40 -5.40 -17.01
CA LYS A 332 15.27 -5.21 -15.85
C LYS A 332 14.60 -4.51 -14.65
N PRO A 333 13.85 -3.40 -14.83
CA PRO A 333 13.10 -2.78 -13.73
C PRO A 333 12.09 -3.74 -13.12
N ILE A 334 11.33 -4.49 -13.94
CA ILE A 334 10.31 -5.44 -13.50
C ILE A 334 10.94 -6.53 -12.61
N LEU A 335 12.08 -7.07 -13.02
CA LEU A 335 12.83 -8.07 -12.25
C LEU A 335 13.37 -7.52 -10.92
N SER A 336 13.76 -6.25 -10.88
CA SER A 336 14.40 -5.63 -9.72
C SER A 336 13.40 -5.17 -8.65
N MET A 337 12.10 -5.27 -8.92
CA MET A 337 11.05 -4.86 -8.00
C MET A 337 10.75 -5.93 -6.95
N ASP A 338 10.53 -5.49 -5.71
CA ASP A 338 10.05 -6.36 -4.65
C ASP A 338 8.59 -6.79 -4.91
N ALA A 339 8.38 -8.12 -4.91
CA ALA A 339 7.11 -8.79 -5.12
C ALA A 339 5.99 -8.28 -4.18
N ASN A 340 6.32 -7.79 -2.99
CA ASN A 340 5.33 -7.23 -2.06
C ASN A 340 4.59 -6.00 -2.62
N PHE A 341 5.20 -5.29 -3.57
CA PHE A 341 4.62 -4.08 -4.17
C PHE A 341 3.98 -4.34 -5.53
N TRP A 342 4.23 -5.49 -6.17
CA TRP A 342 3.68 -5.82 -7.49
C TRP A 342 2.16 -5.72 -7.56
N GLN A 343 1.48 -6.03 -6.45
CA GLN A 343 0.04 -5.89 -6.32
C GLN A 343 -0.47 -4.47 -6.57
N ARG A 344 0.37 -3.43 -6.51
CA ARG A 344 -0.07 -2.06 -6.88
C ARG A 344 -0.41 -1.94 -8.35
N TRP A 345 0.37 -2.58 -9.23
CA TRP A 345 0.23 -2.45 -10.69
C TRP A 345 -0.39 -3.67 -11.34
N LEU A 346 -0.17 -4.86 -10.78
CA LEU A 346 -0.49 -6.15 -11.40
C LEU A 346 -1.46 -6.95 -10.54
N HIS A 347 -2.23 -7.84 -11.18
CA HIS A 347 -2.97 -8.86 -10.45
C HIS A 347 -2.02 -9.97 -10.03
N MET A 348 -2.01 -10.29 -8.74
CA MET A 348 -1.13 -11.29 -8.16
C MET A 348 -1.93 -12.46 -7.62
N HIS A 349 -1.48 -13.68 -7.96
CA HIS A 349 -1.96 -14.92 -7.36
C HIS A 349 -0.79 -15.64 -6.72
N ARG A 350 -0.90 -15.90 -5.41
CA ARG A 350 0.11 -16.64 -4.66
C ARG A 350 -0.28 -18.12 -4.61
N ILE A 351 0.52 -18.96 -5.27
CA ILE A 351 0.38 -20.41 -5.24
C ILE A 351 1.49 -20.97 -4.36
N VAL A 352 1.14 -21.77 -3.35
CA VAL A 352 2.09 -22.43 -2.46
C VAL A 352 2.18 -23.90 -2.85
N ILE A 353 3.38 -24.38 -3.16
CA ILE A 353 3.65 -25.75 -3.59
C ILE A 353 4.61 -26.38 -2.58
N VAL A 354 4.32 -27.60 -2.13
CA VAL A 354 5.23 -28.39 -1.31
C VAL A 354 6.00 -29.34 -2.22
N LEU A 355 7.32 -29.25 -2.20
CA LEU A 355 8.18 -30.12 -3.00
C LEU A 355 8.43 -31.44 -2.26
N GLU A 356 8.44 -32.53 -3.01
CA GLU A 356 8.82 -33.85 -2.49
C GLU A 356 10.31 -33.87 -2.12
N HIS A 357 10.63 -34.64 -1.07
CA HIS A 357 11.99 -34.80 -0.59
C HIS A 357 12.76 -35.83 -1.44
N ASP A 358 14.02 -35.55 -1.76
CA ASP A 358 14.87 -36.49 -2.51
C ASP A 358 15.13 -37.78 -1.72
N THR A 359 15.16 -37.67 -0.39
CA THR A 359 15.34 -38.78 0.53
C THR A 359 14.22 -38.79 1.57
N PRO A 360 13.72 -39.97 1.98
CA PRO A 360 12.63 -40.07 2.93
C PRO A 360 12.94 -39.34 4.24
N VAL A 361 11.96 -38.58 4.74
CA VAL A 361 12.12 -37.77 5.96
C VAL A 361 12.57 -38.66 7.13
N PRO A 362 13.72 -38.35 7.78
CA PRO A 362 14.17 -39.09 8.95
C PRO A 362 13.18 -38.95 10.11
N LYS A 363 12.95 -40.05 10.85
CA LYS A 363 12.02 -40.06 12.00
C LYS A 363 12.39 -39.04 13.10
N HIS A 364 13.64 -38.62 13.19
CA HIS A 364 14.13 -37.73 14.23
C HIS A 364 14.93 -36.53 13.68
N LEU A 365 14.27 -35.62 12.97
CA LEU A 365 14.87 -34.38 12.45
C LEU A 365 15.58 -33.52 13.50
N HIS A 366 15.09 -33.54 14.74
CA HIS A 366 15.59 -32.71 15.84
C HIS A 366 16.72 -33.36 16.64
N THR A 367 17.11 -34.59 16.32
CA THR A 367 18.26 -35.24 16.96
C THR A 367 19.41 -35.32 15.98
N PRO A 368 20.65 -35.00 16.40
CA PRO A 368 21.81 -35.25 15.57
C PRO A 368 21.94 -36.76 15.30
N GLY A 369 22.28 -37.12 14.06
CA GLY A 369 22.58 -38.52 13.73
C GLY A 369 23.87 -39.00 14.41
N ASN A 370 24.25 -40.27 14.20
CA ASN A 370 25.44 -40.88 14.81
C ASN A 370 26.75 -40.10 14.57
N ASN A 371 26.80 -39.25 13.53
CA ASN A 371 27.96 -38.43 13.18
C ASN A 371 27.91 -37.02 13.82
N GLY A 372 26.99 -36.76 14.75
CA GLY A 372 26.80 -35.46 15.41
C GLY A 372 26.17 -34.38 14.51
N ARG A 373 25.81 -34.71 13.27
CA ARG A 373 25.20 -33.79 12.29
C ARG A 373 23.70 -34.01 12.18
N TYR A 374 22.97 -32.92 12.03
CA TYR A 374 21.54 -32.96 11.68
C TYR A 374 21.37 -33.41 10.23
N SER A 375 20.33 -34.18 9.97
CA SER A 375 19.93 -34.55 8.61
C SER A 375 19.45 -33.31 7.85
N THR A 376 19.98 -33.08 6.65
CA THR A 376 19.49 -32.04 5.75
C THR A 376 18.50 -32.67 4.76
N ILE A 377 17.31 -32.07 4.67
CA ILE A 377 16.33 -32.45 3.65
C ILE A 377 16.60 -31.61 2.41
N GLN A 378 16.72 -32.27 1.26
CA GLN A 378 16.89 -31.64 -0.04
C GLN A 378 15.73 -32.06 -0.95
N CYS A 379 15.34 -31.17 -1.85
CA CYS A 379 14.26 -31.38 -2.83
C CYS A 379 14.77 -31.05 -4.24
N ARG A 380 16.01 -31.42 -4.57
CA ARG A 380 16.68 -31.04 -5.83
C ARG A 380 15.98 -31.65 -7.04
N ILE A 381 15.51 -32.90 -6.94
CA ILE A 381 14.87 -33.62 -8.04
C ILE A 381 13.55 -32.93 -8.38
N SER A 382 12.68 -32.75 -7.37
CA SER A 382 11.37 -32.12 -7.55
C SER A 382 11.50 -30.64 -7.95
N HIS A 383 12.49 -29.92 -7.40
CA HIS A 383 12.79 -28.55 -7.81
C HIS A 383 13.22 -28.47 -9.28
N SER A 384 14.10 -29.37 -9.73
CA SER A 384 14.54 -29.44 -11.13
C SER A 384 13.39 -29.79 -12.08
N ALA A 385 12.49 -30.68 -11.67
CA ALA A 385 11.30 -31.02 -12.45
C ALA A 385 10.37 -29.80 -12.58
N LEU A 386 10.18 -29.04 -11.50
CA LEU A 386 9.37 -27.81 -11.50
C LEU A 386 9.98 -26.73 -12.41
N THR A 387 11.29 -26.47 -12.32
CA THR A 387 11.94 -25.46 -13.15
C THR A 387 11.96 -25.83 -14.62
N SER A 388 12.02 -27.13 -14.95
CA SER A 388 11.85 -27.63 -16.33
C SER A 388 10.43 -27.37 -16.84
N LEU A 389 9.41 -27.75 -16.06
CA LEU A 389 8.01 -27.51 -16.42
C LEU A 389 7.72 -26.02 -16.65
N LEU A 390 8.22 -25.15 -15.77
CA LEU A 390 8.04 -23.69 -15.90
C LEU A 390 8.75 -23.14 -17.13
N ARG A 391 9.94 -23.67 -17.47
CA ARG A 391 10.66 -23.31 -18.69
C ARG A 391 9.85 -23.67 -19.92
N ASP A 392 9.33 -24.90 -19.99
CA ASP A 392 8.55 -25.39 -21.13
C ASP A 392 7.21 -24.66 -21.30
N TRP A 393 6.61 -24.21 -20.20
CA TRP A 393 5.35 -23.47 -20.22
C TRP A 393 5.51 -21.97 -20.51
N SER A 394 6.70 -21.42 -20.24
CA SER A 394 7.03 -20.01 -20.44
C SER A 394 7.37 -19.69 -21.90
N SER A 395 7.18 -18.43 -22.29
CA SER A 395 7.64 -17.95 -23.60
C SER A 395 9.13 -17.68 -23.61
N PHE A 396 9.68 -17.21 -22.49
CA PHE A 396 11.12 -17.05 -22.28
C PHE A 396 11.44 -17.05 -20.77
N VAL A 397 12.71 -17.34 -20.46
CA VAL A 397 13.23 -17.35 -19.08
C VAL A 397 13.88 -16.01 -18.77
N LEU A 398 13.41 -15.32 -17.73
CA LEU A 398 13.98 -14.05 -17.31
C LEU A 398 15.21 -14.27 -16.42
N VAL A 399 15.04 -15.09 -15.37
CA VAL A 399 16.12 -15.60 -14.51
C VAL A 399 15.79 -17.04 -14.16
N GLU A 400 16.75 -17.94 -14.37
CA GLU A 400 16.57 -19.35 -14.06
C GLU A 400 16.33 -19.57 -12.55
N GLY A 401 15.28 -20.33 -12.22
CA GLY A 401 14.89 -20.60 -10.83
C GLY A 401 14.22 -19.43 -10.11
N TYR A 402 14.02 -18.29 -10.77
CA TYR A 402 13.46 -17.08 -10.14
C TYR A 402 12.25 -16.51 -10.87
N SER A 403 12.32 -16.34 -12.19
CA SER A 403 11.27 -15.62 -12.94
C SER A 403 11.13 -16.16 -14.36
N TYR A 404 9.90 -16.56 -14.67
CA TYR A 404 9.49 -17.15 -15.95
C TYR A 404 8.35 -16.31 -16.51
N VAL A 405 8.41 -15.95 -17.79
CA VAL A 405 7.43 -15.06 -18.41
C VAL A 405 6.72 -15.78 -19.54
N LYS A 406 5.39 -15.71 -19.53
CA LYS A 406 4.54 -16.19 -20.61
C LYS A 406 3.81 -15.02 -21.24
N LEU A 407 4.06 -14.80 -22.52
CA LEU A 407 3.33 -13.81 -23.31
C LEU A 407 2.03 -14.46 -23.80
N MET A 408 0.91 -13.83 -23.47
CA MET A 408 -0.40 -14.28 -23.92
C MET A 408 -0.73 -13.58 -25.25
N PRO A 409 -1.23 -14.30 -26.27
CA PRO A 409 -1.71 -13.68 -27.49
C PRO A 409 -2.90 -12.75 -27.15
N ARG A 410 -3.00 -11.63 -27.88
CA ARG A 410 -4.14 -10.72 -27.80
C ARG A 410 -5.40 -11.32 -28.39
#